data_AF-A0A2H5UW55-F1
#
_entry.id   AF-A0A2H5UW55-F1
#
_cell.length_a   1.000
_cell.length_b   1.000
_cell.length_c   1.000
_cell.angle_alpha   90.00
_cell.angle_beta   90.00
_cell.angle_gamma   90.00
#
_symmetry.space_group_name_H-M   'P 1'
#
loop_
_entity.id
_entity.type
_entity.pdbx_description
1 polymer ?
#
loop_
_entity_poly.entity_id
_entity_poly.type
_entity_poly.pdbx_seq_one_letter_code
_entity_poly.pdbx_strand_id
1 'polypeptide(L)' 'MKLISVKMPEALIDGMDELVNKGVYPSRSALMRTAVRDLLRKELWKQ' A
#
# COMPACT_ATOMS: atom_id res chain seq x y z
N MET A 1 -7.83 0.58 -13.82
CA MET A 1 -6.75 0.12 -12.92
C MET A 1 -6.03 -1.04 -13.61
N LYS A 2 -4.69 -1.08 -13.59
CA LYS A 2 -3.91 -2.25 -14.06
C LYS A 2 -3.69 -3.20 -12.89
N LEU A 3 -3.82 -4.50 -13.11
CA LEU A 3 -3.48 -5.52 -12.11
C LEU A 3 -1.97 -5.70 -12.11
N ILE A 4 -1.35 -5.48 -10.94
CA ILE A 4 0.09 -5.67 -10.73
C ILE A 4 0.21 -6.71 -9.63
N SER A 5 0.95 -7.78 -9.90
CA SER A 5 1.27 -8.82 -8.91
C SER A 5 2.72 -8.65 -8.47
N VAL A 6 2.94 -8.55 -7.17
CA VAL A 6 4.27 -8.42 -6.56
C VAL A 6 4.42 -9.47 -5.47
N LYS A 7 5.62 -10.04 -5.36
CA LYS A 7 5.97 -10.91 -4.24
C LYS A 7 6.45 -10.04 -3.08
N MET A 8 5.84 -10.20 -1.91
CA MET A 8 6.20 -9.48 -0.69
C MET A 8 6.43 -10.47 0.45
N PRO A 9 7.31 -10.15 1.41
CA PRO A 9 7.44 -10.88 2.66
C PRO A 9 6.11 -10.98 3.41
N GLU A 10 5.87 -12.11 4.07
CA GLU A 10 4.64 -12.38 4.84
C GLU A 10 4.42 -11.35 5.95
N ALA A 11 5.48 -10.91 6.63
CA ALA A 11 5.39 -9.91 7.68
C ALA A 11 4.80 -8.56 7.20
N LEU A 12 5.07 -8.17 5.94
CA LEU A 12 4.47 -6.96 5.37
C LEU A 12 3.00 -7.15 5.04
N ILE A 13 2.63 -8.35 4.57
CA ILE A 13 1.23 -8.69 4.28
C ILE A 13 0.42 -8.69 5.58
N ASP A 14 0.97 -9.27 6.64
CA ASP A 14 0.32 -9.34 7.95
C ASP A 14 0.08 -7.94 8.54
N GLY A 15 1.09 -7.05 8.49
CA GLY A 15 0.93 -5.66 8.90
C GLY A 15 -0.10 -4.90 8.05
N MET A 16 -0.21 -5.19 6.75
CA MET A 16 -1.24 -4.62 5.89
C MET A 16 -2.64 -5.14 6.23
N ASP A 17 -2.78 -6.44 6.49
CA ASP A 17 -4.04 -7.06 6.87
C ASP A 17 -4.52 -6.56 8.24
N GLU A 18 -3.61 -6.30 9.19
CA GLU A 18 -3.95 -5.66 10.46
C GLU A 18 -4.55 -4.24 10.26
N LEU A 19 -3.98 -3.44 9.36
CA LEU A 19 -4.47 -2.10 9.05
C LEU A 19 -5.84 -2.11 8.34
N VAL A 20 -6.10 -3.14 7.54
CA VAL A 20 -7.41 -3.37 6.93
C VAL A 20 -8.43 -3.83 7.97
N ASN A 21 -8.05 -4.76 8.86
CA ASN A 21 -8.89 -5.23 9.96
C ASN A 21 -9.27 -4.11 10.95
N LYS A 22 -8.36 -3.15 11.18
CA LYS A 22 -8.62 -1.94 11.96
C LYS A 22 -9.57 -0.95 11.27
N GLY A 23 -9.98 -1.20 10.03
CA GLY A 23 -10.90 -0.35 9.27
C GLY A 23 -10.27 0.93 8.72
N VAL A 24 -8.95 1.09 8.82
CA VAL A 24 -8.24 2.29 8.33
C VAL A 24 -8.24 2.33 6.79
N TYR A 25 -8.17 1.16 6.15
CA TYR A 25 -8.23 1.02 4.70
C TYR A 25 -9.28 -0.02 4.29
N PRO A 26 -10.05 0.24 3.22
CA PRO A 26 -11.10 -0.68 2.76
C PRO A 26 -10.55 -1.98 2.14
N SER A 27 -9.28 -2.00 1.74
CA SER A 27 -8.64 -3.19 1.14
C SER A 27 -7.12 -3.03 1.12
N ARG A 28 -6.41 -4.16 1.06
CA ARG A 28 -4.94 -4.21 0.84
C ARG A 28 -4.49 -3.41 -0.39
N SER A 29 -5.24 -3.50 -1.49
CA SER A 29 -4.97 -2.73 -2.71
C SER A 29 -5.17 -1.22 -2.52
N ALA A 30 -6.08 -0.80 -1.65
CA ALA A 30 -6.27 0.62 -1.35
C ALA A 30 -5.09 1.17 -0.54
N LEU A 31 -4.66 0.43 0.48
CA LEU A 31 -3.47 0.73 1.27
C LEU A 31 -2.23 0.86 0.39
N MET A 32 -1.95 -0.13 -0.47
CA MET A 32 -0.79 -0.09 -1.36
C MET A 32 -0.81 1.10 -2.32
N ARG A 33 -1.98 1.43 -2.88
CA ARG A 33 -2.10 2.60 -3.76
C ARG A 33 -1.80 3.92 -3.03
N THR A 34 -2.24 4.05 -1.79
CA THR A 34 -1.95 5.23 -0.97
C THR A 34 -0.46 5.29 -0.62
N ALA A 35 0.14 4.18 -0.17
CA ALA A 35 1.56 4.11 0.14
C ALA A 35 2.43 4.46 -1.08
N VAL A 36 2.13 3.88 -2.25
CA VAL A 36 2.84 4.19 -3.50
C VAL A 36 2.64 5.65 -3.90
N ARG A 37 1.42 6.20 -3.78
CA ARG A 37 1.15 7.61 -4.09
C ARG A 37 1.97 8.54 -3.20
N ASP A 38 1.99 8.29 -1.89
CA ASP A 38 2.72 9.12 -0.93
C ASP A 38 4.23 9.03 -1.16
N LEU A 39 4.73 7.82 -1.45
CA LEU A 39 6.13 7.61 -1.81
C LEU A 39 6.49 8.39 -3.08
N LEU A 40 5.71 8.23 -4.16
CA LEU A 40 5.94 8.96 -5.41
C LEU A 40 5.87 10.47 -5.19
N ARG A 41 4.94 10.96 -4.38
CA ARG A 41 4.84 12.39 -4.06
C ARG A 41 6.05 12.90 -3.29
N LYS A 42 6.57 12.12 -2.34
CA LYS A 42 7.74 12.49 -1.56
C LYS A 42 9.01 12.52 -2.39
N GLU A 43 9.19 11.57 -3.30
CA GLU A 43 10.43 11.38 -4.06
C GLU A 43 10.44 12.17 -5.39
N LEU A 44 9.32 12.24 -6.13
CA LEU A 44 9.26 12.94 -7.43
C LEU A 44 8.83 14.41 -7.35
N TRP A 45 7.94 14.78 -6.42
CA TRP A 45 7.42 16.15 -6.32
C TRP A 45 8.17 17.03 -5.31
N LYS A 46 9.40 16.64 -4.94
CA LYS A 46 10.38 17.49 -4.25
C LYS A 46 11.35 18.22 -5.19
N GLN A 47 11.12 18.14 -6.50
CA GLN A 47 11.76 19.04 -7.47
C GLN A 47 10.94 20.31 -7.66
#